data_AF-A0A660U709-F1
#
_entry.id   AF-A0A660U709-F1
#
_cell.length_a   1.000
_cell.length_b   1.000
_cell.length_c   1.000
_cell.angle_alpha   90.00
_cell.angle_beta   90.00
_cell.angle_gamma   90.00
#
_symmetry.space_group_name_H-M   'P 1'
#
loop_
_entity.id
_entity.type
_entity.pdbx_description
1 polymer ?
#
loop_
_entity_poly.entity_id
_entity_poly.type
_entity_poly.pdbx_seq_one_letter_code
_entity_poly.pdbx_strand_id
1 'polypeptide(L)' 'ARALANQPRIIFADEPTANLDSRQSANIMELVKELKREHGVTIVVVSHQVELQKDADRVIRMKDGRIVEEIRRRE' A
#
# COMPACT_ATOMS: atom_id res chain seq x y z
N ALA A 1 14.48 -1.09 -0.52
CA ALA A 1 15.50 -0.07 -0.17
C ALA A 1 15.69 1.01 -1.25
N ARG A 2 15.88 0.67 -2.54
CA ARG A 2 16.19 1.65 -3.60
C ARG A 2 15.11 2.73 -3.83
N ALA A 3 13.83 2.42 -3.62
CA ALA A 3 12.72 3.39 -3.72
C ALA A 3 12.73 4.46 -2.61
N LEU A 4 13.39 4.21 -1.47
CA LEU A 4 13.44 5.11 -0.32
C LEU A 4 14.65 6.05 -0.33
N ALA A 5 15.59 5.83 -1.24
CA ALA A 5 16.87 6.54 -1.26
C ALA A 5 16.72 8.06 -1.48
N ASN A 6 15.65 8.50 -2.15
CA ASN A 6 15.46 9.89 -2.55
C ASN A 6 14.39 10.64 -1.75
N GLN A 7 13.98 10.12 -0.58
CA GLN A 7 12.89 10.71 0.22
C GLN A 7 11.66 11.09 -0.63
N PRO A 8 11.08 10.15 -1.39
CA PRO A 8 10.02 10.47 -2.34
C PRO A 8 8.76 10.94 -1.60
N ARG A 9 8.05 11.91 -2.19
CA ARG A 9 6.73 12.33 -1.67
C ARG A 9 5.64 11.31 -1.97
N ILE A 10 5.84 10.45 -2.97
CA ILE A 10 4.89 9.43 -3.40
C ILE A 10 5.62 8.12 -3.70
N ILE A 11 5.11 7.00 -3.22
CA ILE A 11 5.58 5.66 -3.52
C ILE A 11 4.48 4.89 -4.25
N PHE A 12 4.81 4.35 -5.43
CA PHE A 12 3.99 3.37 -6.13
C PHE A 12 4.61 1.99 -5.93
N ALA A 13 3.84 1.05 -5.39
CA ALA A 13 4.27 -0.31 -5.11
C ALA A 13 3.31 -1.28 -5.80
N ASP A 14 3.76 -1.90 -6.90
CA ASP A 14 3.00 -2.90 -7.63
C ASP A 14 3.35 -4.30 -7.10
N GLU A 15 2.38 -4.95 -6.49
CA GLU A 15 2.50 -6.26 -5.84
C GLU A 15 3.79 -6.40 -4.98
N PRO A 16 4.06 -5.49 -4.03
CA PRO A 16 5.33 -5.45 -3.28
C PRO A 16 5.54 -6.66 -2.37
N THR A 17 4.49 -7.43 -2.13
CA THR A 17 4.48 -8.63 -1.30
C THR A 17 4.35 -9.91 -2.13
N ALA A 18 4.38 -9.83 -3.47
CA ALA A 18 4.40 -11.01 -4.31
C ALA A 18 5.65 -11.84 -3.99
N ASN A 19 5.44 -13.14 -3.73
CA ASN A 19 6.45 -14.11 -3.28
C ASN A 19 6.89 -14.01 -1.81
N LEU A 20 6.23 -13.20 -0.98
CA LEU A 20 6.49 -13.15 0.46
C LEU A 20 5.42 -13.92 1.23
N ASP A 21 5.81 -14.52 2.34
CA ASP A 21 4.85 -15.10 3.27
C ASP A 21 4.03 -14.00 3.97
N SER A 22 2.96 -14.42 4.67
CA SER A 22 2.04 -13.49 5.34
C SER A 22 2.70 -12.66 6.44
N ARG A 23 3.76 -13.15 7.10
CA ARG A 23 4.50 -12.41 8.12
C ARG A 23 5.42 -11.36 7.50
N GLN A 24 6.16 -11.74 6.46
CA GLN A 24 7.03 -10.84 5.72
C GLN A 24 6.24 -9.71 5.05
N SER A 25 5.05 -10.03 4.53
CA SER A 25 4.11 -9.05 3.98
C SER A 25 3.68 -8.01 5.03
N ALA A 26 3.36 -8.46 6.24
CA ALA A 26 3.01 -7.56 7.35
C ALA A 26 4.19 -6.63 7.72
N ASN A 27 5.41 -7.15 7.77
CA ASN A 27 6.61 -6.35 8.07
C ASN A 27 6.85 -5.27 7.01
N ILE A 28 6.65 -5.57 5.72
CA ILE A 28 6.75 -4.57 4.64
C ILE A 28 5.69 -3.48 4.84
N MET A 29 4.46 -3.87 5.16
CA MET A 29 3.39 -2.90 5.38
C MET A 29 3.61 -2.03 6.60
N GLU A 30 4.21 -2.58 7.66
CA GLU A 30 4.61 -1.81 8.84
C GLU A 30 5.65 -0.75 8.46
N LEU A 31 6.72 -1.14 7.76
CA LEU A 31 7.72 -0.18 7.25
C LEU A 31 7.08 0.92 6.38
N VAL A 32 6.17 0.53 5.49
CA VAL A 32 5.42 1.45 4.63
C VAL A 32 4.59 2.45 5.45
N LYS A 33 3.92 2.00 6.52
CA LYS A 33 3.18 2.88 7.44
C LYS A 33 4.08 3.83 8.21
N GLU A 34 5.24 3.37 8.67
CA GLU A 34 6.22 4.21 9.36
C GLU A 34 6.69 5.34 8.46
N LEU A 35 6.99 5.04 7.20
CA LEU A 35 7.37 6.04 6.20
C LEU A 35 6.27 7.07 5.94
N LYS A 36 5.00 6.64 5.86
CA LYS A 36 3.86 7.56 5.79
C LYS A 36 3.83 8.49 7.00
N ARG A 37 3.95 7.93 8.22
CA ARG A 37 3.85 8.67 9.49
C ARG A 37 4.98 9.68 9.68
N GLU A 38 6.22 9.28 9.39
CA GLU A 38 7.42 10.07 9.71
C GLU A 38 7.78 11.07 8.60
N HIS A 39 7.49 10.75 7.34
CA HIS A 39 7.92 11.56 6.21
C HIS A 39 6.74 12.14 5.39
N GLY A 40 5.49 11.93 5.82
CA GLY A 40 4.31 12.46 5.13
C GLY A 40 4.15 11.92 3.70
N VAL A 41 4.64 10.71 3.45
CA VAL A 41 4.69 10.11 2.11
C VAL A 41 3.33 9.54 1.74
N THR A 42 2.87 9.83 0.52
CA THR A 42 1.69 9.18 -0.05
C THR A 42 2.06 7.83 -0.65
N ILE A 43 1.28 6.79 -0.37
CA ILE A 43 1.62 5.43 -0.81
C ILE A 43 0.44 4.82 -1.55
N VAL A 44 0.72 4.31 -2.75
CA VAL A 44 -0.23 3.59 -3.59
C VAL A 44 0.28 2.17 -3.75
N VAL A 45 -0.50 1.21 -3.25
CA VAL A 45 -0.19 -0.22 -3.35
C VAL A 45 -1.21 -0.88 -4.26
N VAL A 46 -0.73 -1.63 -5.26
CA VAL A 46 -1.55 -2.55 -6.05
C VAL A 46 -1.32 -3.95 -5.48
N SER A 47 -2.40 -4.62 -5.08
CA SER A 47 -2.31 -6.02 -4.63
C SER A 47 -3.64 -6.75 -4.73
N HIS A 48 -3.56 -8.06 -4.89
CA HIS A 48 -4.69 -8.99 -4.75
C HIS A 48 -4.93 -9.45 -3.28
N GLN A 49 -4.06 -9.09 -2.33
CA GLN A 49 -4.18 -9.49 -0.92
C GLN A 49 -5.23 -8.65 -0.17
N VAL A 50 -6.29 -9.30 0.31
CA VAL A 50 -7.43 -8.64 0.98
C VAL A 50 -7.03 -8.11 2.35
N GLU A 51 -6.07 -8.75 3.00
CA GLU A 51 -5.58 -8.42 4.34
C GLU A 51 -4.97 -7.02 4.41
N LEU A 52 -4.41 -6.54 3.30
CA LEU A 52 -3.82 -5.19 3.17
C LEU A 52 -4.88 -4.09 3.23
N GLN A 53 -6.14 -4.40 2.91
CA GLN A 53 -7.23 -3.44 2.93
C GLN A 53 -7.43 -2.85 4.32
N LYS A 54 -7.14 -3.61 5.39
CA LYS A 54 -7.28 -3.17 6.78
C LYS A 54 -6.32 -2.02 7.14
N ASP A 55 -5.28 -1.80 6.35
CA ASP A 55 -4.22 -0.86 6.66
C ASP A 55 -4.25 0.39 5.77
N ALA A 56 -5.17 0.43 4.79
CA ALA A 56 -5.30 1.52 3.84
C ALA A 56 -6.38 2.54 4.27
N ASP A 57 -6.08 3.83 4.04
CA ASP A 57 -7.05 4.92 4.22
C ASP A 57 -8.16 4.87 3.16
N ARG A 58 -7.80 4.42 1.95
CA ARG A 58 -8.68 4.29 0.78
C ARG A 58 -8.38 3.00 0.04
N VAL A 59 -9.42 2.26 -0.32
CA VAL A 59 -9.35 1.05 -1.12
C VAL A 59 -10.18 1.26 -2.38
N ILE A 60 -9.58 0.99 -3.55
CA ILE A 60 -10.24 1.05 -4.84
C ILE A 60 -10.24 -0.36 -5.41
N ARG A 61 -11.41 -0.91 -5.73
CA ARG A 61 -11.49 -2.15 -6.51
C ARG A 61 -11.74 -1.83 -7.96
N MET A 62 -10.93 -2.44 -8.82
CA MET A 62 -11.04 -2.29 -10.26
C MET A 62 -11.43 -3.61 -10.89
N LYS A 63 -12.28 -3.56 -11.92
CA LYS A 63 -12.64 -4.69 -12.78
C LYS A 63 -12.88 -4.18 -14.19
N ASP A 64 -12.34 -4.89 -15.19
CA ASP A 64 -12.50 -4.54 -16.61
C ASP A 64 -12.15 -3.08 -16.93
N GLY A 65 -11.07 -2.57 -16.31
CA GLY A 65 -10.60 -1.19 -16.48
C GLY A 65 -11.47 -0.12 -15.82
N ARG A 66 -12.46 -0.50 -14.99
CA ARG A 66 -13.36 0.42 -14.30
C ARG A 66 -13.24 0.28 -12.79
N ILE A 67 -13.43 1.38 -12.06
CA ILE A 67 -13.61 1.35 -10.61
C ILE A 67 -15.00 0.80 -10.33
N VAL A 68 -15.07 -0.34 -9.66
CA VAL A 68 -16.34 -0.99 -9.29
C VAL A 68 -16.72 -0.77 -7.83
N GLU A 69 -15.75 -0.44 -6.99
CA GLU A 69 -15.96 -0.17 -5.57
C GLU A 69 -14.91 0.82 -5.06
N GLU A 70 -15.32 1.71 -4.17
CA GLU A 70 -14.42 2.60 -3.44
C GLU A 70 -14.81 2.63 -1.97
N ILE A 71 -13.86 2.31 -1.10
CA ILE A 71 -14.01 2.37 0.35
C ILE A 71 -13.06 3.45 0.86
N ARG A 72 -13.58 4.42 1.62
CA ARG A 72 -12.77 5.40 2.35
C ARG A 72 -13.00 5.20 3.82
N ARG A 73 -11.92 4.98 4.56
CA ARG A 73 -11.97 5.05 6.01
C ARG A 73 -11.83 6.51 6.39
N ARG A 74 -12.90 7.08 6.96
CA ARG A 74 -12.79 8.37 7.65
C ARG A 74 -12.11 8.10 8.98
N GLU A 75 -11.02 8.82 9.24
CA GLU A 75 -10.49 9.01 10.60
C GLU A 75 -11.50 9.76 11.46
#